data_AF-A0A949IHN5-F1
#
_entry.id   AF-A0A949IHN5-F1
#
_cell.length_a   1.000
_cell.length_b   1.000
_cell.length_c   1.000
_cell.angle_alpha   90.00
_cell.angle_beta   90.00
_cell.angle_gamma   90.00
#
_symmetry.space_group_name_H-M   'P 1'
#
loop_
_entity.id
_entity.type
_entity.pdbx_description
1 polymer ?
#
loop_
_entity_poly.entity_id
_entity_poly.type
_entity_poly.pdbx_seq_one_letter_code
_entity_poly.pdbx_strand_id
1 'polypeptide(L)'
;MLALLDRTTFMRLSFGHLLLVLALVSAAAPALAATAQEEFAIGEGAIDPGEASDLKQAELSLGENLREAEAGGPEAAIPPTLNKLAMVYLADGKAIQAELFFMRAIDVSERLYGTEDPKLAPSLIGLGKLYVWQKKYRAAEPLLKRALKLSQNKSAIADARLIDALRDLLAVALDGLGKEEEATALRHQASVMTAHIVSRVIPMAMPGLVTH
;
A
#
# COMPACT_ATOMS: atom_id res chain seq x y z
N MET A 1 27.42 -46.40 55.79
CA MET A 1 28.67 -45.61 55.68
C MET A 1 28.46 -44.58 54.55
N LEU A 2 27.67 -43.53 54.82
CA LEU A 2 27.35 -42.45 53.87
C LEU A 2 28.36 -41.33 54.07
N ALA A 3 29.30 -41.18 53.14
CA ALA A 3 30.29 -40.11 53.16
C ALA A 3 29.77 -38.90 52.35
N LEU A 4 29.31 -37.90 53.11
CA LEU A 4 29.50 -36.46 52.92
C LEU A 4 30.11 -36.03 51.57
N LEU A 5 29.25 -35.81 50.58
CA LEU A 5 29.57 -34.93 49.45
C LEU A 5 29.28 -33.49 49.89
N ASP A 6 30.34 -32.68 49.92
CA ASP A 6 30.33 -31.31 50.43
C ASP A 6 29.38 -30.41 49.64
N ARG A 7 28.72 -29.49 50.34
CA ARG A 7 27.68 -28.58 49.83
C ARG A 7 28.21 -27.70 48.68
N THR A 8 29.53 -27.47 48.67
CA THR A 8 30.26 -26.74 47.62
C THR A 8 30.36 -27.52 46.31
N THR A 9 30.43 -28.85 46.36
CA THR A 9 30.51 -29.73 45.19
C THR A 9 29.17 -29.81 44.47
N PHE A 10 28.06 -29.82 45.23
CA PHE A 10 26.70 -29.79 44.67
C PHE A 10 26.39 -28.46 43.95
N MET A 11 26.83 -27.33 44.52
CA MET A 11 26.63 -26.00 43.91
C MET A 11 27.44 -25.81 42.62
N ARG A 12 28.64 -26.41 42.52
CA ARG A 12 29.47 -26.39 41.31
C ARG A 12 28.90 -27.28 40.20
N LEU A 13 28.31 -28.42 40.55
CA LEU A 13 27.67 -29.32 39.58
C LEU A 13 26.36 -28.71 39.03
N SER A 14 25.57 -28.00 39.84
CA SER A 14 24.35 -27.34 39.37
C SER A 14 24.64 -26.12 38.49
N PHE A 15 25.71 -25.36 38.77
CA PHE A 15 26.13 -24.22 37.94
C PHE A 15 26.65 -24.66 36.56
N GLY A 16 27.41 -25.77 36.51
CA GLY A 16 27.88 -26.33 35.23
C GLY A 16 26.73 -26.78 34.32
N HIS A 17 25.69 -27.42 34.88
CA HIS A 17 24.50 -27.81 34.14
C HIS A 17 23.63 -26.60 33.74
N LEU A 18 23.53 -25.58 34.61
CA LEU A 18 22.77 -24.37 34.33
C LEU A 18 23.41 -23.54 33.20
N LEU A 19 24.74 -23.49 33.15
CA LEU A 19 25.49 -22.85 32.05
C LEU A 19 25.45 -23.65 30.75
N LEU A 20 25.42 -24.99 30.81
CA LEU A 20 25.27 -25.83 29.62
C LEU A 20 23.87 -25.68 28.99
N VAL A 21 22.82 -25.55 29.80
CA VAL A 21 21.44 -25.29 29.34
C VAL A 21 21.32 -23.87 28.78
N LEU A 22 21.97 -22.87 29.38
CA LEU A 22 21.99 -21.51 28.82
C LEU A 22 22.77 -21.44 27.48
N ALA A 23 23.85 -22.20 27.34
CA ALA A 23 24.63 -22.27 26.10
C ALA A 23 23.88 -23.04 24.98
N LEU A 24 23.08 -24.05 25.32
CA LEU A 24 22.26 -24.79 24.35
C LEU A 24 21.02 -24.00 23.88
N VAL A 25 20.45 -23.12 24.71
CA VAL A 25 19.36 -22.21 24.30
C VAL A 25 19.86 -21.07 23.41
N SER A 26 21.15 -20.74 23.44
CA SER A 26 21.77 -19.73 22.56
C SER A 26 22.13 -20.27 21.16
N ALA A 27 21.96 -21.57 20.89
CA ALA A 27 22.34 -22.19 19.62
C ALA A 27 21.16 -22.54 18.70
N ALA A 28 19.92 -22.17 19.07
CA ALA A 28 18.70 -22.47 18.31
C ALA A 28 17.99 -21.24 17.69
N ALA A 29 18.68 -20.10 17.58
CA ALA A 29 18.19 -18.96 16.81
C ALA A 29 19.35 -18.27 16.08
N PRO A 30 19.63 -18.70 14.85
CA PRO A 30 19.40 -17.78 13.75
C PRO A 30 18.83 -18.51 12.52
N ALA A 31 17.60 -19.02 12.64
CA ALA A 31 16.82 -19.45 11.47
C ALA A 31 15.52 -18.65 11.29
N LEU A 32 15.23 -17.70 12.19
CA LEU A 32 14.08 -16.79 12.14
C LEU A 32 14.48 -15.31 11.94
N ALA A 33 15.76 -15.04 11.71
CA ALA A 33 16.28 -13.73 11.32
C ALA A 33 16.68 -13.68 9.82
N ALA A 34 16.41 -14.74 9.06
CA ALA A 34 16.81 -14.89 7.65
C ALA A 34 15.65 -14.72 6.65
N THR A 35 14.50 -14.17 7.05
CA THR A 35 13.38 -13.87 6.14
C THR A 35 13.00 -12.39 6.09
N ALA A 36 13.90 -11.50 6.56
CA ALA A 36 13.72 -10.07 6.48
C ALA A 36 14.76 -9.44 5.53
N GLN A 37 14.84 -9.94 4.30
CA GLN A 37 15.54 -9.27 3.20
C GLN A 37 15.21 -9.97 1.87
N GLU A 38 13.94 -9.91 1.45
CA GLU A 38 13.71 -9.61 0.03
C GLU A 38 13.66 -8.09 -0.07
N GLU A 39 14.85 -7.48 -0.06
CA GLU A 39 15.03 -6.11 -0.52
C GLU A 39 14.84 -6.12 -2.04
N PHE A 40 13.58 -6.20 -2.45
CA PHE A 40 13.21 -6.03 -3.84
C PHE A 40 13.38 -4.55 -4.16
N ALA A 41 14.56 -4.23 -4.70
CA ALA A 41 14.90 -2.93 -5.23
C ALA A 41 13.81 -2.45 -6.21
N ILE A 42 12.90 -1.62 -5.72
CA ILE A 42 12.18 -0.68 -6.57
C ILE A 42 13.28 0.26 -7.06
N GLY A 43 13.51 0.26 -8.38
CA GLY A 43 14.71 0.83 -8.99
C GLY A 43 15.08 2.20 -8.44
N GLU A 44 16.38 2.36 -8.16
CA GLU A 44 17.03 3.64 -7.86
C GLU A 44 16.85 4.60 -9.04
N GLY A 45 15.68 5.22 -9.15
CA GLY A 45 15.55 6.54 -9.73
C GLY A 45 15.92 7.51 -8.61
N ALA A 46 17.20 7.88 -8.50
CA ALA A 46 17.61 8.93 -7.57
C ALA A 46 16.70 10.14 -7.79
N ILE A 47 15.93 10.50 -6.77
CA ILE A 47 15.07 11.68 -6.77
C ILE A 47 15.98 12.86 -7.11
N ASP A 48 15.62 13.62 -8.14
CA ASP A 48 16.40 14.79 -8.54
C ASP A 48 16.61 15.69 -7.30
N PRO A 49 17.83 16.19 -7.04
CA PRO A 49 18.09 17.03 -5.87
C PRO A 49 17.17 18.27 -5.78
N GLY A 50 16.67 18.77 -6.91
CA GLY A 50 15.65 19.81 -6.96
C GLY A 50 14.31 19.31 -6.42
N GLU A 51 13.84 18.15 -6.87
CA GLU A 51 12.64 17.52 -6.32
C GLU A 51 12.77 17.20 -4.83
N ALA A 52 13.91 16.70 -4.37
CA ALA A 52 14.14 16.41 -2.95
C ALA A 52 14.08 17.66 -2.07
N SER A 53 14.61 18.79 -2.55
CA SER A 53 14.53 20.09 -1.89
C SER A 53 13.09 20.61 -1.84
N ASP A 54 12.38 20.56 -2.97
CA ASP A 54 10.98 20.99 -3.09
C ASP A 54 10.07 20.16 -2.18
N LEU A 55 10.37 18.88 -2.01
CA LEU A 55 9.60 17.98 -1.16
C LEU A 55 9.84 18.20 0.32
N LYS A 56 11.08 18.47 0.74
CA LYS A 56 11.37 18.83 2.13
C LYS A 56 10.74 20.17 2.52
N GLN A 57 10.69 21.12 1.57
CA GLN A 57 9.91 22.35 1.73
C GLN A 57 8.41 22.06 1.76
N ALA A 58 7.91 21.13 0.93
CA ALA A 58 6.51 20.72 0.96
C ALA A 58 6.13 20.05 2.29
N GLU A 59 7.00 19.26 2.92
CA GLU A 59 6.78 18.70 4.26
C GLU A 59 6.70 19.78 5.34
N LEU A 60 7.63 20.75 5.29
CA LEU A 60 7.66 21.86 6.24
C LEU A 60 6.42 22.76 6.08
N SER A 61 6.13 23.16 4.85
CA SER A 61 4.94 23.95 4.50
C SER A 61 3.66 23.19 4.86
N LEU A 62 3.61 21.88 4.67
CA LEU A 62 2.48 21.05 5.09
C LEU A 62 2.32 21.03 6.62
N GLY A 63 3.41 20.95 7.37
CA GLY A 63 3.38 21.05 8.84
C GLY A 63 2.81 22.39 9.32
N GLU A 64 3.15 23.49 8.64
CA GLU A 64 2.61 24.82 8.88
C GLU A 64 1.14 24.90 8.43
N ASN A 65 0.80 24.43 7.23
CA ASN A 65 -0.55 24.43 6.67
C ASN A 65 -1.54 23.61 7.51
N LEU A 66 -1.12 22.49 8.10
CA LEU A 66 -1.97 21.71 9.01
C LEU A 66 -2.21 22.44 10.34
N ARG A 67 -1.27 23.26 10.79
CA ARG A 67 -1.42 24.10 11.98
C ARG A 67 -2.28 25.34 11.68
N GLU A 68 -2.21 25.86 10.47
CA GLU A 68 -3.05 26.97 9.99
C GLU A 68 -4.45 26.54 9.54
N ALA A 69 -4.61 25.28 9.11
CA ALA A 69 -5.89 24.63 8.83
C ALA A 69 -6.79 24.62 10.07
N GLU A 70 -6.21 24.30 11.23
CA GLU A 70 -6.87 24.45 12.54
C GLU A 70 -7.28 25.91 12.85
N ALA A 71 -6.78 26.89 12.10
CA ALA A 71 -7.09 28.32 12.18
C ALA A 71 -7.83 28.90 10.94
N GLY A 72 -8.25 28.07 9.97
CA GLY A 72 -9.14 28.45 8.84
C GLY A 72 -8.47 28.83 7.50
N GLY A 73 -7.25 28.37 7.21
CA GLY A 73 -6.48 28.61 5.96
C GLY A 73 -6.71 27.63 4.78
N PRO A 74 -5.87 27.65 3.69
CA PRO A 74 -6.15 26.99 2.40
C PRO A 74 -5.94 25.47 2.42
N GLU A 75 -6.81 24.77 3.15
CA GLU A 75 -6.76 23.33 3.41
C GLU A 75 -6.83 22.45 2.14
N ALA A 76 -7.39 22.96 1.04
CA ALA A 76 -7.68 22.17 -0.15
C ALA A 76 -6.43 21.58 -0.85
N ALA A 77 -5.27 22.22 -0.71
CA ALA A 77 -4.02 21.75 -1.31
C ALA A 77 -3.29 20.67 -0.48
N ILE A 78 -3.73 20.42 0.75
CA ILE A 78 -3.04 19.51 1.68
C ILE A 78 -3.08 18.05 1.20
N PRO A 79 -4.23 17.45 0.83
CA PRO A 79 -4.25 16.03 0.43
C PRO A 79 -3.45 15.69 -0.83
N PRO A 80 -3.48 16.50 -1.92
CA PRO A 80 -2.60 16.27 -3.06
C PRO A 80 -1.11 16.26 -2.70
N THR A 81 -0.67 17.18 -1.84
CA THR A 81 0.73 17.26 -1.37
C THR A 81 1.12 16.03 -0.56
N LEU A 82 0.26 15.60 0.37
CA LEU A 82 0.47 14.38 1.15
C LEU A 82 0.59 13.12 0.26
N ASN A 83 -0.25 13.00 -0.76
CA ASN A 83 -0.17 11.90 -1.72
C ASN A 83 1.15 11.92 -2.51
N LYS A 84 1.60 13.09 -2.95
CA LYS A 84 2.87 13.21 -3.69
C LYS A 84 4.05 12.79 -2.82
N LEU A 85 4.09 13.25 -1.56
CA LEU A 85 5.10 12.83 -0.59
C LEU A 85 5.08 11.31 -0.35
N ALA A 86 3.89 10.73 -0.17
CA ALA A 86 3.76 9.28 0.01
C ALA A 86 4.34 8.50 -1.17
N MET A 87 4.09 8.93 -2.41
CA MET A 87 4.66 8.29 -3.60
C MET A 87 6.18 8.38 -3.66
N VAL A 88 6.76 9.49 -3.23
CA VAL A 88 8.21 9.65 -3.17
C VAL A 88 8.81 8.72 -2.13
N TYR A 89 8.22 8.65 -0.94
CA TYR A 89 8.66 7.70 0.09
C TYR A 89 8.56 6.25 -0.39
N LEU A 90 7.57 5.90 -1.22
CA LEU A 90 7.54 4.59 -1.87
C LEU A 90 8.69 4.39 -2.86
N ALA A 91 9.02 5.39 -3.67
CA ALA A 91 10.15 5.32 -4.61
C ALA A 91 11.49 5.17 -3.87
N ASP A 92 11.61 5.76 -2.68
CA ASP A 92 12.78 5.66 -1.79
C ASP A 92 12.74 4.41 -0.87
N GLY A 93 11.86 3.44 -1.14
CA GLY A 93 11.74 2.19 -0.37
C GLY A 93 11.17 2.35 1.06
N LYS A 94 10.81 3.56 1.46
CA LYS A 94 10.29 3.94 2.78
C LYS A 94 8.78 3.70 2.88
N ALA A 95 8.40 2.43 2.84
CA ALA A 95 7.01 1.99 2.81
C ALA A 95 6.18 2.43 4.03
N ILE A 96 6.78 2.48 5.23
CA ILE A 96 6.07 2.88 6.47
C ILE A 96 5.70 4.37 6.44
N GLN A 97 6.63 5.22 5.99
CA GLN A 97 6.39 6.65 5.85
C GLN A 97 5.30 6.90 4.82
N ALA A 98 5.36 6.22 3.67
CA ALA A 98 4.33 6.32 2.65
C ALA A 98 2.93 5.92 3.16
N GLU A 99 2.84 4.84 3.94
CA GLU A 99 1.60 4.39 4.57
C GLU A 99 1.00 5.51 5.44
N LEU A 100 1.82 6.12 6.30
CA LEU A 100 1.40 7.22 7.17
C LEU A 100 0.90 8.44 6.38
N PHE A 101 1.60 8.82 5.30
CA PHE A 101 1.21 9.96 4.49
C PHE A 101 -0.09 9.73 3.71
N PHE A 102 -0.30 8.53 3.16
CA PHE A 102 -1.59 8.20 2.53
C PHE A 102 -2.74 8.18 3.54
N MET A 103 -2.53 7.61 4.74
CA MET A 103 -3.54 7.62 5.80
C MET A 103 -3.91 9.05 6.20
N ARG A 104 -2.92 9.93 6.36
CA ARG A 104 -3.15 11.35 6.67
C ARG A 104 -3.88 12.06 5.53
N ALA A 105 -3.56 11.75 4.27
CA ALA A 105 -4.25 12.33 3.12
C ALA A 105 -5.73 11.94 3.09
N ILE A 106 -6.06 10.69 3.48
CA ILE A 106 -7.44 10.22 3.61
C ILE A 106 -8.16 10.99 4.72
N ASP A 107 -7.60 11.04 5.93
CA ASP A 107 -8.21 11.72 7.08
C ASP A 107 -8.49 13.20 6.80
N VAL A 108 -7.51 13.93 6.23
CA VAL A 108 -7.72 15.33 5.87
C VAL A 108 -8.76 15.45 4.75
N SER A 109 -8.71 14.61 3.71
CA SER A 109 -9.70 14.66 2.64
C SER A 109 -11.13 14.42 3.14
N GLU A 110 -11.31 13.49 4.09
CA GLU A 110 -12.61 13.22 4.71
C GLU A 110 -13.14 14.43 5.48
N ARG A 111 -12.27 15.14 6.21
CA ARG A 111 -12.66 16.34 6.96
C ARG A 111 -13.02 17.50 6.04
N LEU A 112 -12.27 17.69 4.95
CA LEU A 112 -12.44 18.83 4.04
C LEU A 112 -13.58 18.66 3.05
N TYR A 113 -13.77 17.44 2.55
CA TYR A 113 -14.65 17.18 1.41
C TYR A 113 -15.79 16.22 1.72
N GLY A 114 -15.72 15.53 2.88
CA GLY A 114 -16.66 14.47 3.23
C GLY A 114 -16.24 13.10 2.70
N THR A 115 -16.87 12.05 3.23
CA THR A 115 -16.46 10.65 3.01
C THR A 115 -16.78 10.10 1.62
N GLU A 116 -17.66 10.77 0.87
CA GLU A 116 -18.11 10.35 -0.46
C GLU A 116 -17.54 11.24 -1.58
N ASP A 117 -16.60 12.15 -1.29
CA ASP A 117 -16.00 12.98 -2.33
C ASP A 117 -14.98 12.18 -3.17
N PRO A 118 -15.06 12.23 -4.51
CA PRO A 118 -14.09 11.60 -5.40
C PRO A 118 -12.64 12.06 -5.22
N LYS A 119 -12.38 13.20 -4.59
CA LYS A 119 -11.04 13.69 -4.21
C LYS A 119 -10.32 12.76 -3.23
N LEU A 120 -11.03 11.86 -2.55
CA LEU A 120 -10.42 10.83 -1.69
C LEU A 120 -9.80 9.68 -2.50
N ALA A 121 -10.24 9.47 -3.74
CA ALA A 121 -9.84 8.31 -4.53
C ALA A 121 -8.31 8.17 -4.67
N PRO A 122 -7.53 9.20 -5.02
CA PRO A 122 -6.07 9.05 -5.17
C PRO A 122 -5.37 8.50 -3.92
N SER A 123 -5.74 8.98 -2.73
CA SER A 123 -5.16 8.53 -1.45
C SER A 123 -5.54 7.10 -1.11
N LEU A 124 -6.82 6.74 -1.32
CA LEU A 124 -7.32 5.38 -1.13
C LEU A 124 -6.63 4.39 -2.06
N ILE A 125 -6.40 4.77 -3.32
CA ILE A 125 -5.72 3.96 -4.33
C ILE A 125 -4.25 3.77 -3.94
N GLY A 126 -3.57 4.83 -3.52
CA GLY A 126 -2.17 4.77 -3.09
C GLY A 126 -1.96 3.80 -1.93
N LEU A 127 -2.77 3.93 -0.88
CA LEU A 127 -2.72 3.01 0.27
C LEU A 127 -3.13 1.58 -0.10
N GLY A 128 -4.16 1.43 -0.94
CA GLY A 128 -4.60 0.13 -1.43
C GLY A 128 -3.52 -0.60 -2.24
N LYS A 129 -2.82 0.11 -3.14
CA LYS A 129 -1.67 -0.42 -3.90
C LYS A 129 -0.54 -0.87 -2.98
N LEU A 130 -0.19 -0.03 -2.01
CA LEU A 130 0.84 -0.34 -1.03
C LEU A 130 0.51 -1.64 -0.27
N TYR A 131 -0.73 -1.81 0.16
CA TYR A 131 -1.16 -3.03 0.84
C TYR A 131 -1.22 -4.26 -0.07
N VAL A 132 -1.61 -4.12 -1.34
CA VAL A 132 -1.51 -5.24 -2.29
C VAL A 132 -0.05 -5.68 -2.48
N TRP A 133 0.88 -4.72 -2.63
CA TRP A 133 2.31 -5.02 -2.76
C TRP A 133 2.88 -5.72 -1.51
N GLN A 134 2.45 -5.29 -0.33
CA GLN A 134 2.79 -5.94 0.95
C GLN A 134 1.99 -7.24 1.24
N LYS A 135 1.15 -7.70 0.30
CA LYS A 135 0.25 -8.86 0.46
C LYS A 135 -0.73 -8.74 1.64
N LYS A 136 -0.98 -7.51 2.12
CA LYS A 136 -1.97 -7.17 3.17
C LYS A 136 -3.37 -7.06 2.56
N TYR A 137 -3.84 -8.12 1.91
CA TYR A 137 -5.05 -8.10 1.09
C TYR A 137 -6.33 -7.72 1.87
N ARG A 138 -6.44 -8.14 3.14
CA ARG A 138 -7.57 -7.78 4.02
C ARG A 138 -7.69 -6.27 4.25
N ALA A 139 -6.57 -5.56 4.30
CA ALA A 139 -6.55 -4.11 4.45
C ALA A 139 -6.74 -3.39 3.10
N ALA A 140 -6.26 -3.98 2.01
CA ALA A 140 -6.40 -3.43 0.67
C ALA A 140 -7.85 -3.45 0.15
N GLU A 141 -8.57 -4.56 0.34
CA GLU A 141 -9.93 -4.76 -0.21
C GLU A 141 -10.90 -3.60 0.06
N PRO A 142 -11.12 -3.16 1.32
CA PRO A 142 -12.08 -2.09 1.59
C PRO A 142 -11.67 -0.74 0.99
N LEU A 143 -10.37 -0.44 0.95
CA LEU A 143 -9.84 0.78 0.35
C LEU A 143 -10.09 0.83 -1.15
N LEU A 144 -9.81 -0.29 -1.84
CA LEU A 144 -9.98 -0.40 -3.29
C LEU A 144 -11.45 -0.45 -3.70
N LYS A 145 -12.32 -1.14 -2.93
CA LYS A 145 -13.78 -1.10 -3.14
C LYS A 145 -14.31 0.33 -3.02
N ARG A 146 -13.86 1.09 -2.00
CA ARG A 146 -14.26 2.49 -1.83
C ARG A 146 -13.74 3.38 -2.95
N ALA A 147 -12.47 3.26 -3.31
CA ALA A 147 -11.88 4.02 -4.43
C ALA A 147 -12.62 3.77 -5.75
N LEU A 148 -12.98 2.52 -6.04
CA LEU A 148 -13.74 2.14 -7.23
C LEU A 148 -15.13 2.81 -7.23
N LYS A 149 -15.87 2.75 -6.11
CA LYS A 149 -17.18 3.41 -5.98
C LYS A 149 -17.10 4.92 -6.21
N LEU A 150 -16.13 5.58 -5.58
CA LEU A 150 -15.93 7.03 -5.72
C LEU A 150 -15.55 7.43 -7.15
N SER A 151 -14.76 6.60 -7.82
CA SER A 151 -14.33 6.83 -9.21
C SER A 151 -15.47 6.60 -10.21
N GLN A 152 -16.44 5.74 -9.89
CA GLN A 152 -17.64 5.50 -10.70
C GLN A 152 -18.70 6.60 -10.54
N ASN A 153 -18.83 7.19 -9.34
CA ASN A 153 -19.87 8.18 -9.04
C ASN A 153 -19.66 9.54 -9.73
N LYS A 154 -18.45 9.88 -10.20
CA LYS A 154 -18.16 11.15 -10.90
C LYS A 154 -18.05 10.95 -12.41
N SER A 155 -19.11 11.31 -13.10
CA SER A 155 -19.22 11.44 -14.56
C SER A 155 -18.03 12.18 -15.22
N ALA A 156 -17.62 11.69 -16.41
CA ALA A 156 -16.79 12.28 -17.47
C ALA A 156 -15.24 12.36 -17.36
N ILE A 157 -14.59 12.27 -16.20
CA ILE A 157 -13.10 12.39 -16.10
C ILE A 157 -12.43 11.16 -15.47
N ALA A 158 -13.20 10.19 -14.96
CA ALA A 158 -12.61 8.89 -14.63
C ALA A 158 -12.23 8.20 -15.95
N ASP A 159 -10.94 8.25 -16.30
CA ASP A 159 -10.39 7.48 -17.41
C ASP A 159 -10.82 6.02 -17.18
N ALA A 160 -11.50 5.42 -18.17
CA ALA A 160 -11.92 4.03 -18.08
C ALA A 160 -10.74 3.11 -17.73
N ARG A 161 -9.52 3.49 -18.15
CA ARG A 161 -8.28 2.82 -17.76
C ARG A 161 -8.03 2.85 -16.25
N LEU A 162 -8.34 3.95 -15.56
CA LEU A 162 -8.22 4.02 -14.10
C LEU A 162 -9.21 3.06 -13.43
N ILE A 163 -10.46 3.04 -13.90
CA ILE A 163 -11.48 2.12 -13.36
C ILE A 163 -11.07 0.67 -13.59
N ASP A 164 -10.54 0.34 -14.77
CA ASP A 164 -10.07 -1.01 -15.09
C ASP A 164 -8.84 -1.38 -14.26
N ALA A 165 -7.86 -0.49 -14.11
CA ALA A 165 -6.72 -0.70 -13.23
C ALA A 165 -7.14 -0.92 -11.76
N LEU A 166 -8.21 -0.26 -11.30
CA LEU A 166 -8.75 -0.49 -9.96
C LEU A 166 -9.45 -1.83 -9.82
N ARG A 167 -10.18 -2.26 -10.86
CA ARG A 167 -10.79 -3.60 -10.90
C ARG A 167 -9.71 -4.68 -10.86
N ASP A 168 -8.65 -4.53 -11.64
CA ASP A 168 -7.55 -5.49 -11.67
C ASP A 168 -6.84 -5.56 -10.31
N LEU A 169 -6.54 -4.41 -9.71
CA LEU A 169 -5.90 -4.36 -8.41
C LEU A 169 -6.78 -4.95 -7.29
N LEU A 170 -8.09 -4.69 -7.35
CA LEU A 170 -9.05 -5.30 -6.42
C LEU A 170 -9.16 -6.81 -6.67
N ALA A 171 -9.13 -7.28 -7.92
CA ALA A 171 -9.12 -8.70 -8.23
C ALA A 171 -7.88 -9.41 -7.68
N VAL A 172 -6.70 -8.78 -7.74
CA VAL A 172 -5.48 -9.30 -7.09
C VAL A 172 -5.66 -9.41 -5.57
N ALA A 173 -6.25 -8.40 -4.94
CA ALA A 173 -6.53 -8.46 -3.51
C ALA A 173 -7.52 -9.58 -3.15
N LEU A 174 -8.55 -9.80 -3.97
CA LEU A 174 -9.56 -10.83 -3.75
C LEU A 174 -9.01 -12.24 -3.96
N ASP A 175 -8.17 -12.47 -4.97
CA ASP A 175 -7.45 -13.73 -5.15
C ASP A 175 -6.59 -14.06 -3.93
N GLY A 176 -5.86 -13.06 -3.41
CA GLY A 176 -5.07 -13.19 -2.19
C GLY A 176 -5.87 -13.52 -0.94
N LEU A 177 -7.20 -13.36 -0.99
CA LEU A 177 -8.16 -13.73 0.06
C LEU A 177 -8.90 -15.03 -0.24
N GLY A 178 -8.67 -15.68 -1.39
CA GLY A 178 -9.40 -16.86 -1.85
C GLY A 178 -10.82 -16.55 -2.36
N LYS A 179 -11.12 -15.29 -2.70
CA LYS A 179 -12.43 -14.85 -3.23
C LYS A 179 -12.44 -14.87 -4.76
N GLU A 180 -12.17 -16.04 -5.33
CA GLU A 180 -11.92 -16.21 -6.77
C GLU A 180 -13.12 -15.82 -7.66
N GLU A 181 -14.35 -16.09 -7.20
CA GLU A 181 -15.57 -15.72 -7.94
C GLU A 181 -15.73 -14.19 -8.06
N GLU A 182 -15.47 -13.44 -6.98
CA GLU A 182 -15.52 -11.97 -7.02
C GLU A 182 -14.40 -11.41 -7.92
N ALA A 183 -13.20 -11.99 -7.85
CA ALA A 183 -12.05 -11.55 -8.63
C ALA A 183 -12.24 -11.77 -10.14
N THR A 184 -12.75 -12.95 -10.53
CA THR A 184 -13.05 -13.28 -11.93
C THR A 184 -14.15 -12.39 -12.51
N ALA A 185 -15.19 -12.09 -11.73
CA ALA A 185 -16.23 -11.16 -12.14
C ALA A 185 -15.68 -9.75 -12.43
N LEU A 186 -14.77 -9.25 -11.59
CA LEU A 186 -14.15 -7.93 -11.78
C LEU A 186 -13.24 -7.88 -13.03
N ARG A 187 -12.46 -8.93 -13.28
CA ARG A 187 -11.62 -9.05 -14.50
C ARG A 187 -12.45 -9.06 -15.77
N HIS A 188 -13.57 -9.80 -15.76
CA HIS A 188 -14.50 -9.82 -16.88
C HIS A 188 -15.07 -8.41 -17.15
N GLN A 189 -15.46 -7.68 -16.10
CA GLN A 189 -15.94 -6.30 -16.23
C GLN A 189 -14.89 -5.33 -16.79
N ALA A 190 -13.61 -5.49 -16.45
CA ALA A 190 -12.53 -4.68 -17.01
C ALA A 190 -12.34 -4.93 -18.53
N SER A 191 -12.38 -6.20 -18.94
CA SER A 191 -12.26 -6.60 -20.36
C SER A 191 -13.41 -6.08 -21.23
N VAL A 192 -14.65 -6.18 -20.73
CA VAL A 192 -15.85 -5.76 -21.49
C VAL A 192 -15.91 -4.24 -21.70
N MET A 193 -15.47 -3.44 -20.72
CA MET A 193 -15.44 -1.98 -20.86
C MET A 193 -14.41 -1.52 -21.90
N THR A 194 -13.22 -2.13 -21.88
CA THR A 194 -12.17 -1.87 -22.89
C THR A 194 -12.68 -2.18 -24.30
N ALA A 195 -13.38 -3.30 -24.50
CA ALA A 195 -13.99 -3.64 -25.79
C ALA A 195 -15.06 -2.62 -26.24
N HIS A 196 -15.89 -2.14 -25.32
CA HIS A 196 -16.96 -1.18 -25.62
C HIS A 196 -16.45 0.24 -25.96
N ILE A 197 -15.28 0.62 -25.46
CA ILE A 197 -14.61 1.88 -25.82
C ILE A 197 -13.92 1.75 -27.16
N VAL A 198 -13.21 0.64 -27.42
CA VAL A 198 -12.60 0.37 -28.72
C VAL A 198 -13.65 0.36 -29.84
N SER A 199 -14.83 -0.24 -29.61
CA SER A 199 -15.93 -0.23 -30.60
C SER A 199 -16.57 1.15 -30.83
N ARG A 200 -16.45 2.07 -29.87
CA ARG A 200 -16.93 3.47 -30.01
C ARG A 200 -15.89 4.40 -30.65
N VAL A 201 -14.61 4.13 -30.45
CA VAL A 201 -13.49 4.94 -30.98
C VAL A 201 -13.10 4.51 -32.38
N ILE A 202 -13.26 3.23 -32.71
CA ILE A 202 -13.08 2.70 -34.06
C ILE A 202 -14.46 2.26 -34.55
N PRO A 203 -15.24 3.11 -35.24
CA PRO A 203 -16.37 2.59 -35.98
C PRO A 203 -15.80 1.62 -37.02
N MET A 204 -16.03 0.32 -36.83
CA MET A 204 -15.73 -0.70 -37.84
C MET A 204 -16.53 -0.35 -39.08
N ALA A 205 -15.91 0.39 -40.00
CA ALA A 205 -16.38 0.54 -41.35
C ALA A 205 -16.31 -0.84 -42.00
N MET A 206 -17.42 -1.55 -41.97
CA MET A 206 -17.68 -2.67 -42.87
C MET A 206 -18.59 -2.18 -44.00
N PRO A 207 -18.09 -1.49 -45.04
CA PRO A 207 -18.82 -1.40 -46.29
C PRO A 207 -18.45 -2.62 -47.14
N GLY A 208 -19.41 -3.53 -47.29
CA GLY A 208 -19.56 -4.37 -48.47
C GLY A 208 -18.44 -5.37 -48.75
N LEU A 209 -18.61 -6.59 -48.24
CA LEU A 209 -18.19 -7.77 -49.00
C LEU A 209 -19.04 -7.80 -50.28
N VAL A 210 -18.42 -7.40 -51.39
CA VAL A 210 -18.92 -7.65 -52.74
C VAL A 210 -18.72 -9.13 -53.06
N THR A 211 -19.82 -9.85 -53.26
CA THR A 211 -19.95 -11.05 -54.12
C THR A 211 -21.47 -11.18 -54.41
N HIS A 212 -22.02 -11.23 -55.62
CA HIS A 212 -21.58 -11.38 -57.00
C HIS A 212 -22.54 -10.60 -57.91
#